data_AF-Q8VY87-F1
#
_entry.id   AF-Q8VY87-F1
#
_cell.length_a   1.000
_cell.length_b   1.000
_cell.length_c   1.000
_cell.angle_alpha   90.00
_cell.angle_beta   90.00
_cell.angle_gamma   90.00
#
_symmetry.space_group_name_H-M   'P 1'
#
loop_
_entity.id
_entity.type
_entity.pdbx_description
1 polymer ?
#
loop_
_entity_poly.entity_id
_entity_poly.type
_entity_poly.pdbx_seq_one_letter_code
_entity_poly.pdbx_strand_id
1 'polypeptide(L)'
;IVDDLGKIFDSDLLKITDLKLVPFGNAHISNNLTITCQHGEEECKLNALEACGIRTLPDPKLQYKFIRCVEKDTNEWESCVKKSGREKAINDCYNGDLSQKLILGYAKLTSSLKPKHEYVPWVTLNGKPLYDNYHNLVAQVCKAYKGKDLPKLCSSSVLYERKVSKFQVSYVDEAIN
;
A
#
# COMPACT_ATOMS: atom_id res chain seq x y z
N ILE A 1 3.78 7.63 -3.56
CA ILE A 1 2.76 6.58 -3.30
C ILE A 1 2.27 6.61 -1.87
N VAL A 2 3.17 6.48 -0.89
CA VAL A 2 2.79 6.63 0.52
C VAL A 2 2.01 7.93 0.70
N ASP A 3 2.48 9.06 0.17
CA ASP A 3 1.74 10.33 0.21
C ASP A 3 0.40 10.34 -0.55
N ASP A 4 0.29 9.61 -1.66
CA ASP A 4 -0.95 9.51 -2.44
C ASP A 4 -2.01 8.67 -1.71
N LEU A 5 -1.60 7.59 -1.03
CA LEU A 5 -2.46 6.83 -0.13
C LEU A 5 -2.88 7.67 1.07
N GLY A 6 -2.03 8.59 1.53
CA GLY A 6 -2.34 9.55 2.59
C GLY A 6 -3.63 10.33 2.36
N LYS A 7 -3.90 10.70 1.10
CA LYS A 7 -5.11 11.43 0.71
C LYS A 7 -6.41 10.69 1.05
N ILE A 8 -6.36 9.35 1.13
CA ILE A 8 -7.51 8.54 1.59
C ILE A 8 -7.85 8.90 3.05
N PHE A 9 -6.84 9.06 3.90
CA PHE A 9 -6.96 9.24 5.35
C PHE A 9 -7.24 10.67 5.81
N ASP A 10 -6.94 11.63 4.95
CA ASP A 10 -7.13 13.07 5.20
C ASP A 10 -8.52 13.56 4.77
N SER A 11 -9.40 12.64 4.35
CA SER A 11 -10.72 12.96 3.80
C SER A 11 -11.81 12.00 4.29
N ASP A 12 -13.05 12.27 3.86
CA ASP A 12 -14.19 11.38 4.03
C ASP A 12 -14.17 10.18 3.05
N LEU A 13 -13.10 10.02 2.25
CA LEU A 13 -12.94 8.92 1.30
C LEU A 13 -12.80 7.55 1.99
N LEU A 14 -12.26 7.50 3.22
CA LEU A 14 -12.24 6.29 4.05
C LEU A 14 -13.63 5.68 4.27
N LYS A 15 -14.70 6.50 4.27
CA LYS A 15 -16.07 6.00 4.48
C LYS A 15 -16.56 5.10 3.33
N ILE A 16 -15.92 5.23 2.16
CA ILE A 16 -16.30 4.51 0.94
C ILE A 16 -15.18 3.60 0.43
N THR A 17 -14.09 3.44 1.20
CA THR A 17 -12.89 2.69 0.80
C THR A 17 -12.55 1.62 1.83
N ASP A 18 -12.54 0.36 1.42
CA ASP A 18 -11.94 -0.75 2.18
C ASP A 18 -10.47 -0.90 1.76
N LEU A 19 -9.58 -0.19 2.44
CA LEU A 19 -8.15 -0.20 2.11
C LEU A 19 -7.46 -1.43 2.72
N LYS A 20 -6.74 -2.18 1.88
CA LYS A 20 -5.91 -3.31 2.29
C LYS A 20 -4.45 -3.03 1.95
N LEU A 21 -3.59 -3.11 2.96
CA LEU A 21 -2.14 -2.96 2.84
C LEU A 21 -1.51 -4.36 2.87
N VAL A 22 -0.58 -4.64 1.96
CA VAL A 22 0.00 -5.98 1.73
C VAL A 22 1.53 -5.86 1.64
N PRO A 23 2.26 -5.77 2.77
CA PRO A 23 3.71 -5.69 2.80
C PRO A 23 4.34 -7.03 2.39
N PHE A 24 4.73 -7.11 1.12
CA PHE A 24 5.40 -8.27 0.53
C PHE A 24 6.16 -7.86 -0.73
N GLY A 25 5.51 -7.08 -1.60
CA GLY A 25 6.12 -6.52 -2.80
C GLY A 25 6.71 -7.58 -3.74
N ASN A 26 8.01 -7.46 -4.01
CA ASN A 26 8.78 -8.36 -4.88
C ASN A 26 9.46 -9.51 -4.12
N ALA A 27 9.13 -9.72 -2.85
CA ALA A 27 9.63 -10.87 -2.12
C ALA A 27 9.21 -12.18 -2.80
N HIS A 28 10.01 -13.22 -2.61
CA HIS A 28 9.81 -14.54 -3.17
C HIS A 28 9.78 -15.57 -2.05
N ILE A 29 8.96 -16.61 -2.22
CA ILE A 29 8.91 -17.77 -1.33
C ILE A 29 9.45 -18.99 -2.07
N SER A 30 10.50 -19.59 -1.54
CA SER A 30 11.01 -20.88 -2.01
C SER A 30 10.15 -22.06 -1.52
N ASN A 31 10.38 -23.25 -2.09
CA ASN A 31 9.60 -24.45 -1.77
C ASN A 31 9.63 -24.85 -0.28
N ASN A 32 10.70 -24.50 0.45
CA ASN A 32 10.86 -24.74 1.89
C ASN A 32 10.30 -23.59 2.75
N LEU A 33 9.47 -22.71 2.19
CA LEU A 33 8.86 -21.55 2.86
C LEU A 33 9.86 -20.47 3.33
N THR A 34 11.09 -20.48 2.81
CA THR A 34 12.04 -19.38 3.04
C THR A 34 11.61 -18.17 2.22
N ILE A 35 11.59 -17.00 2.85
CA ILE A 35 11.25 -15.72 2.22
C ILE A 35 12.56 -15.00 1.87
N THR A 36 12.68 -14.57 0.63
CA THR A 36 13.81 -13.76 0.14
C THR A 36 13.29 -12.45 -0.43
N CYS A 37 13.88 -11.33 -0.03
CA CYS A 37 13.45 -10.00 -0.47
C CYS A 37 14.53 -9.34 -1.36
N GLN A 38 14.11 -8.46 -2.26
CA GLN A 38 14.98 -7.86 -3.29
C GLN A 38 16.09 -6.97 -2.69
N HIS A 39 15.84 -6.39 -1.51
CA HIS A 39 16.76 -5.54 -0.76
C HIS A 39 17.36 -6.27 0.47
N GLY A 40 17.33 -7.60 0.47
CA GLY A 40 17.95 -8.43 1.51
C GLY A 40 17.07 -8.70 2.73
N GLU A 41 17.68 -9.24 3.79
CA GLU A 41 16.98 -9.75 4.97
C GLU A 41 16.24 -8.65 5.75
N GLU A 42 16.78 -7.42 5.76
CA GLU A 42 16.17 -6.32 6.50
C GLU A 42 14.80 -5.93 5.92
N GLU A 43 14.64 -5.91 4.60
CA GLU A 43 13.33 -5.72 3.96
C GLU A 43 12.35 -6.83 4.38
N CYS A 44 12.81 -8.08 4.50
CA CYS A 44 11.94 -9.18 4.96
C CYS A 44 11.51 -8.99 6.42
N LYS A 45 12.42 -8.53 7.29
CA LYS A 45 12.12 -8.20 8.69
C LYS A 45 11.10 -7.08 8.79
N LEU A 46 11.30 -5.99 8.04
CA LEU A 46 10.38 -4.85 8.06
C LEU A 46 9.02 -5.20 7.45
N ASN A 47 8.96 -6.00 6.38
CA ASN A 47 7.69 -6.52 5.88
C ASN A 47 6.92 -7.29 6.97
N ALA A 48 7.61 -8.15 7.74
CA ALA A 48 7.01 -8.91 8.83
C ALA A 48 6.56 -8.02 9.99
N LEU A 49 7.34 -6.99 10.33
CA LEU A 49 7.00 -5.99 11.33
C LEU A 49 5.74 -5.21 10.93
N GLU A 50 5.67 -4.74 9.69
CA GLU A 50 4.52 -4.05 9.13
C GLU A 50 3.28 -4.93 9.09
N ALA A 51 3.43 -6.21 8.73
CA ALA A 51 2.36 -7.18 8.80
C ALA A 51 1.78 -7.29 10.22
N CYS A 52 2.64 -7.33 11.24
CA CYS A 52 2.23 -7.32 12.63
C CYS A 52 1.59 -6.00 13.07
N GLY A 53 2.09 -4.86 12.58
CA GLY A 53 1.46 -3.55 12.76
C GLY A 53 0.02 -3.54 12.21
N ILE A 54 -0.18 -4.01 10.97
CA ILE A 54 -1.50 -4.12 10.34
C ILE A 54 -2.42 -5.02 11.17
N ARG A 55 -1.92 -6.17 11.61
CA ARG A 55 -2.71 -7.16 12.36
C ARG A 55 -3.15 -6.69 13.75
N THR A 56 -2.34 -5.85 14.39
CA THR A 56 -2.52 -5.47 15.80
C THR A 56 -3.14 -4.09 15.97
N LEU A 57 -3.01 -3.16 15.03
CA LEU A 57 -3.62 -1.84 15.10
C LEU A 57 -5.11 -1.88 14.70
N PRO A 58 -5.96 -1.08 15.38
CA PRO A 58 -7.41 -1.31 15.38
C PRO A 58 -8.13 -0.78 14.14
N ASP A 59 -7.53 0.16 13.43
CA ASP A 59 -8.16 0.82 12.28
C ASP A 59 -7.13 1.14 11.18
N PRO A 60 -7.58 1.26 9.92
CA PRO A 60 -6.71 1.51 8.78
C PRO A 60 -5.84 2.77 8.91
N LYS A 61 -6.32 3.81 9.60
CA LYS A 61 -5.58 5.08 9.73
C LYS A 61 -4.38 4.90 10.63
N LEU A 62 -4.51 4.17 11.74
CA LEU A 62 -3.38 3.82 12.59
C LEU A 62 -2.43 2.85 11.89
N GLN A 63 -2.95 1.84 11.18
CA GLN A 63 -2.13 0.90 10.40
C GLN A 63 -1.26 1.63 9.37
N TYR A 64 -1.86 2.53 8.58
CA TYR A 64 -1.13 3.32 7.60
C TYR A 64 -0.12 4.28 8.24
N LYS A 65 -0.48 4.96 9.34
CA LYS A 65 0.47 5.81 10.07
C LYS A 65 1.69 5.02 10.58
N PHE A 66 1.49 3.78 10.97
CA PHE A 66 2.57 2.89 11.40
C PHE A 66 3.49 2.54 10.23
N ILE A 67 2.95 2.04 9.11
CA ILE A 67 3.74 1.73 7.90
C ILE A 67 4.51 2.97 7.44
N ARG A 68 3.84 4.12 7.34
CA ARG A 68 4.48 5.40 7.02
C ARG A 68 5.65 5.76 7.91
N CYS A 69 5.57 5.42 9.20
CA CYS A 69 6.64 5.71 10.13
C CYS A 69 7.86 4.82 9.82
N VAL A 70 7.63 3.52 9.62
CA VAL A 70 8.68 2.53 9.30
C VAL A 70 9.34 2.85 7.96
N GLU A 71 8.54 3.10 6.92
CA GLU A 71 9.00 3.43 5.56
C GLU A 71 9.75 4.76 5.47
N LYS A 72 9.52 5.69 6.41
CA LYS A 72 10.19 7.00 6.41
C LYS A 72 11.65 6.88 6.83
N ASP A 73 11.94 6.01 7.79
CA ASP A 73 13.29 5.75 8.28
C ASP A 73 13.36 4.32 8.80
N THR A 74 13.87 3.43 7.95
CA THR A 74 13.97 2.01 8.23
C THR A 74 14.95 1.68 9.35
N ASN A 75 15.82 2.62 9.76
CA ASN A 75 16.73 2.42 10.88
C ASN A 75 16.11 2.78 12.25
N GLU A 76 14.94 3.41 12.26
CA GLU A 76 14.29 3.95 13.47
C GLU A 76 12.90 3.31 13.70
N TRP A 77 12.69 2.10 13.18
CA TRP A 77 11.42 1.38 13.23
C TRP A 77 10.99 1.09 14.68
N GLU A 78 11.91 0.89 15.62
CA GLU A 78 11.60 0.70 17.04
C GLU A 78 10.86 1.92 17.61
N SER A 79 11.23 3.13 17.15
CA SER A 79 10.55 4.36 17.54
C SER A 79 9.09 4.36 17.06
N CYS A 80 8.83 3.77 15.88
CA CYS A 80 7.49 3.62 15.33
C CYS A 80 6.65 2.62 16.12
N VAL A 81 7.26 1.52 16.55
CA VAL A 81 6.63 0.52 17.43
C VAL A 81 6.23 1.15 18.77
N LYS A 82 7.12 1.94 19.39
CA LYS A 82 6.82 2.68 20.63
C LYS A 82 5.68 3.68 20.43
N LYS A 83 5.75 4.49 19.36
CA LYS A 83 4.72 5.50 19.03
C LYS A 83 3.35 4.91 18.69
N SER A 84 3.28 3.62 18.34
CA SER A 84 2.03 2.95 17.99
C SER A 84 1.05 2.82 19.16
N GLY A 85 1.53 2.91 20.41
CA GLY A 85 0.74 2.59 21.60
C GLY A 85 0.35 1.11 21.72
N ARG A 86 0.91 0.24 20.87
CA ARG A 86 0.69 -1.22 20.82
C ARG A 86 1.98 -2.03 20.78
N GLU A 87 3.07 -1.46 21.30
CA GLU A 87 4.41 -2.06 21.32
C GLU A 87 4.41 -3.53 21.73
N LYS A 88 3.81 -3.86 22.89
CA LYS A 88 3.74 -5.26 23.35
C LYS A 88 3.07 -6.18 22.32
N ALA A 89 1.91 -5.79 21.80
CA ALA A 89 1.17 -6.62 20.84
C ALA A 89 1.92 -6.79 19.51
N ILE A 90 2.59 -5.74 19.03
CA ILE A 90 3.41 -5.81 17.82
C ILE A 90 4.61 -6.72 18.05
N ASN A 91 5.34 -6.55 19.15
CA ASN A 91 6.51 -7.37 19.48
C ASN A 91 6.13 -8.84 19.71
N ASP A 92 5.02 -9.12 20.39
CA ASP A 92 4.52 -10.49 20.58
C ASP A 92 4.18 -11.15 19.23
N CYS A 93 3.60 -10.40 18.29
CA CYS A 93 3.32 -10.88 16.94
C CYS A 93 4.61 -11.11 16.15
N TYR A 94 5.54 -10.15 16.19
CA TYR A 94 6.75 -10.13 15.37
C TYR A 94 7.69 -11.27 15.75
N ASN A 95 7.88 -11.49 17.05
CA ASN A 95 8.77 -12.52 17.60
C ASN A 95 8.13 -13.92 17.66
N GLY A 96 6.85 -14.06 17.30
CA GLY A 96 6.13 -15.33 17.32
C GLY A 96 5.80 -15.86 15.93
N ASP A 97 5.23 -17.06 15.86
CA ASP A 97 4.85 -17.73 14.60
C ASP A 97 3.85 -16.94 13.74
N LEU A 98 3.18 -15.93 14.33
CA LEU A 98 2.17 -15.14 13.64
C LEU A 98 2.79 -14.29 12.53
N SER A 99 4.01 -13.75 12.72
CA SER A 99 4.70 -12.95 11.70
C SER A 99 4.88 -13.73 10.40
N GLN A 100 5.40 -14.96 10.50
CA GLN A 100 5.58 -15.84 9.34
C GLN A 100 4.24 -16.19 8.68
N LYS A 101 3.21 -16.55 9.47
CA LYS A 101 1.87 -16.85 8.94
C LYS A 101 1.27 -15.68 8.16
N LEU A 102 1.46 -14.45 8.66
CA LEU A 102 0.99 -13.23 8.00
C LEU A 102 1.71 -13.02 6.66
N ILE A 103 3.04 -13.13 6.62
CA ILE A 103 3.80 -12.94 5.38
C ILE A 103 3.47 -14.00 4.33
N LEU A 104 3.32 -15.28 4.72
CA LEU A 104 2.86 -16.32 3.80
C LEU A 104 1.45 -16.02 3.25
N GLY A 105 0.57 -15.46 4.08
CA GLY A 105 -0.75 -14.98 3.67
C GLY A 105 -0.67 -13.84 2.65
N TYR A 106 0.20 -12.86 2.87
CA TYR A 106 0.41 -11.76 1.93
C TYR A 106 1.04 -12.21 0.63
N ALA A 107 1.97 -13.16 0.66
CA ALA A 107 2.49 -13.77 -0.55
C ALA A 107 1.41 -14.48 -1.38
N LYS A 108 0.48 -15.16 -0.73
CA LYS A 108 -0.68 -15.76 -1.40
C LYS A 108 -1.58 -14.70 -2.04
N LEU A 109 -1.81 -13.58 -1.36
CA LEU A 109 -2.57 -12.46 -1.93
C LEU A 109 -1.86 -11.86 -3.14
N THR A 110 -0.57 -11.55 -3.03
CA THR A 110 0.24 -10.99 -4.12
C THR A 110 0.31 -11.93 -5.32
N SER A 111 0.57 -13.22 -5.11
CA SER A 111 0.62 -14.22 -6.20
C SER A 111 -0.74 -14.50 -6.85
N SER A 112 -1.84 -14.20 -6.16
CA SER A 112 -3.21 -14.33 -6.69
C SER A 112 -3.65 -13.18 -7.60
N LEU A 113 -2.87 -12.09 -7.67
CA LEU A 113 -3.20 -10.92 -8.50
C LEU A 113 -3.38 -11.31 -9.97
N LYS A 114 -4.40 -10.69 -10.61
CA LYS A 114 -4.71 -10.84 -12.03
C LYS A 114 -4.94 -9.45 -12.65
N PRO A 115 -4.07 -8.99 -13.58
CA PRO A 115 -2.80 -9.61 -13.97
C PRO A 115 -1.81 -9.68 -12.80
N LYS A 116 -0.74 -10.47 -12.96
CA LYS A 116 0.37 -10.46 -12.01
C LYS A 116 0.93 -9.04 -11.92
N HIS A 117 1.43 -8.63 -10.76
CA HIS A 117 2.09 -7.34 -10.65
C HIS A 117 3.40 -7.35 -11.44
N GLU A 118 3.70 -6.23 -12.08
CA GLU A 118 4.88 -6.06 -12.93
C GLU A 118 5.97 -5.21 -12.25
N TYR A 119 5.56 -4.43 -11.24
CA TYR A 119 6.41 -3.56 -10.45
C TYR A 119 5.78 -3.30 -9.09
N VAL A 120 6.55 -2.67 -8.20
CA VAL A 120 6.04 -2.12 -6.94
C VAL A 120 6.16 -0.60 -6.93
N PRO A 121 5.19 0.11 -6.34
CA PRO A 121 3.97 -0.44 -5.76
C PRO A 121 2.94 -0.85 -6.80
N TRP A 122 2.10 -1.81 -6.43
CA TRP A 122 1.01 -2.31 -7.25
C TRP A 122 -0.35 -1.94 -6.65
N VAL A 123 -0.96 -0.88 -7.17
CA VAL A 123 -2.25 -0.38 -6.64
C VAL A 123 -3.39 -0.94 -7.46
N THR A 124 -4.37 -1.55 -6.79
CA THR A 124 -5.60 -2.04 -7.42
C THR A 124 -6.83 -1.36 -6.85
N LEU A 125 -7.82 -1.12 -7.72
CA LEU A 125 -9.15 -0.66 -7.36
C LEU A 125 -10.16 -1.71 -7.83
N ASN A 126 -10.90 -2.31 -6.89
CA ASN A 126 -11.82 -3.42 -7.15
C ASN A 126 -11.16 -4.57 -7.96
N GLY A 127 -9.92 -4.92 -7.59
CA GLY A 127 -9.14 -5.99 -8.21
C GLY A 127 -8.53 -5.63 -9.56
N LYS A 128 -8.73 -4.42 -10.09
CA LYS A 128 -8.13 -3.95 -11.35
C LYS A 128 -6.93 -3.06 -11.07
N PRO A 129 -5.76 -3.29 -11.70
CA PRO A 129 -4.61 -2.42 -11.52
C PRO A 129 -4.90 -1.01 -12.05
N LEU A 130 -4.42 0.00 -11.32
CA LEU A 130 -4.48 1.40 -11.78
C LEU A 130 -3.30 1.77 -12.68
N TYR A 131 -2.24 0.97 -12.70
CA TYR A 131 -0.96 1.32 -13.31
C TYR A 131 -0.52 2.72 -12.86
N ASP A 132 0.04 3.54 -13.74
CA ASP A 132 0.52 4.89 -13.44
C ASP A 132 -0.60 5.88 -13.04
N ASN A 133 -1.88 5.51 -13.23
CA ASN A 133 -3.01 6.35 -12.79
C ASN A 133 -3.21 6.35 -11.27
N TYR A 134 -2.43 5.58 -10.50
CA TYR A 134 -2.54 5.57 -9.04
C TYR A 134 -2.29 6.95 -8.42
N HIS A 135 -1.58 7.86 -9.08
CA HIS A 135 -1.41 9.25 -8.62
C HIS A 135 -2.74 10.03 -8.54
N ASN A 136 -3.74 9.62 -9.33
CA ASN A 136 -5.09 10.17 -9.35
C ASN A 136 -6.07 9.34 -8.52
N LEU A 137 -5.60 8.64 -7.47
CA LEU A 137 -6.37 7.68 -6.68
C LEU A 137 -7.74 8.18 -6.24
N VAL A 138 -7.81 9.43 -5.76
CA VAL A 138 -9.08 10.07 -5.35
C VAL A 138 -10.09 10.06 -6.49
N ALA A 139 -9.71 10.55 -7.67
CA ALA A 139 -10.59 10.60 -8.83
C ALA A 139 -11.02 9.18 -9.27
N GLN A 140 -10.09 8.22 -9.24
CA GLN A 140 -10.39 6.82 -9.58
C GLN A 140 -11.42 6.20 -8.62
N VAL A 141 -11.24 6.38 -7.30
CA VAL A 141 -12.18 5.90 -6.27
C VAL A 141 -13.54 6.56 -6.45
N CYS A 142 -13.57 7.88 -6.60
CA CYS A 142 -14.81 8.63 -6.77
C CYS A 142 -15.58 8.23 -8.03
N LYS A 143 -14.89 7.99 -9.14
CA LYS A 143 -15.47 7.51 -10.39
C LYS A 143 -16.02 6.07 -10.27
N ALA A 144 -15.38 5.23 -9.47
CA ALA A 144 -15.80 3.86 -9.25
C ALA A 144 -16.97 3.73 -8.24
N TYR A 145 -17.13 4.71 -7.36
CA TYR A 145 -18.18 4.69 -6.34
C TYR A 145 -19.57 4.95 -6.93
N LYS A 146 -20.53 4.08 -6.59
CA LYS A 146 -21.92 4.13 -7.08
C LYS A 146 -22.96 4.35 -5.97
N GLY A 147 -22.50 4.62 -4.74
CA GLY A 147 -23.39 4.90 -3.62
C GLY A 147 -24.00 6.30 -3.68
N LYS A 148 -25.04 6.54 -2.88
CA LYS A 148 -25.77 7.83 -2.87
C LYS A 148 -24.98 8.94 -2.19
N ASP A 149 -24.35 8.63 -1.06
CA ASP A 149 -23.61 9.60 -0.26
C ASP A 149 -22.19 9.73 -0.79
N LEU A 150 -22.01 10.69 -1.70
CA LEU A 150 -20.72 10.97 -2.31
C LEU A 150 -19.84 11.81 -1.35
N PRO A 151 -18.61 11.39 -1.05
CA PRO A 151 -17.67 12.19 -0.25
C PRO A 151 -17.47 13.60 -0.82
N LYS A 152 -17.26 14.59 0.05
CA LYS A 152 -16.99 15.99 -0.37
C LYS A 152 -15.78 16.07 -1.29
N LEU A 153 -14.76 15.26 -1.00
CA LEU A 153 -13.53 15.20 -1.82
C LEU A 153 -13.80 14.75 -3.26
N CYS A 154 -14.84 13.93 -3.48
CA CYS A 154 -15.22 13.53 -4.83
C CYS A 154 -15.81 14.69 -5.61
N SER A 155 -16.56 15.59 -4.96
CA SER A 155 -17.14 16.76 -5.62
C SER A 155 -16.08 17.75 -6.12
N SER A 156 -14.94 17.88 -5.43
CA SER A 156 -13.81 18.70 -5.88
C SER A 156 -12.94 17.99 -6.92
N SER A 157 -12.78 16.66 -6.83
CA SER A 157 -11.96 15.88 -7.78
C SER A 157 -12.56 15.83 -9.20
N VAL A 158 -13.89 15.83 -9.33
CA VAL A 158 -14.60 15.89 -10.62
C VAL A 158 -14.31 17.21 -11.37
N LEU A 159 -13.90 18.27 -10.66
CA LEU A 159 -13.51 19.55 -11.27
C LEU A 159 -12.13 19.49 -11.95
N TYR A 160 -11.24 18.59 -11.52
CA TYR A 160 -9.90 18.45 -12.12
C TYR A 160 -9.92 17.73 -13.48
N GLU A 161 -10.92 16.87 -13.74
CA GLU A 161 -11.08 16.21 -15.05
C GLU A 161 -11.73 17.12 -16.12
N ARG A 162 -12.30 18.28 -15.74
CA ARG A 162 -13.01 19.18 -16.65
C ARG A 162 -12.27 20.50 -16.90
N LYS A 163 -11.15 20.40 -17.65
CA LYS A 163 -10.75 21.33 -18.74
C LYS A 163 -9.31 21.02 -19.15
N VAL A 164 -9.12 20.24 -20.21
CA VAL A 164 -7.92 20.39 -21.03
C VAL A 164 -8.30 20.42 -22.49
N SER A 165 -7.97 21.52 -23.17
CA SER A 165 -8.40 21.79 -24.54
C SER A 165 -7.42 21.29 -25.62
N LYS A 166 -6.22 20.81 -25.25
CA LYS A 166 -5.29 20.02 -26.09
C LYS A 166 -4.00 19.71 -25.31
N PHE A 167 -3.45 18.52 -25.50
CA PHE A 167 -2.10 18.16 -25.07
C PHE A 167 -1.27 17.75 -26.30
N GLN A 168 -0.04 18.21 -26.37
CA GLN A 168 0.94 17.80 -27.38
C GLN A 168 2.06 17.06 -26.64
N VAL A 169 2.44 15.88 -27.12
CA VAL A 169 3.46 15.03 -26.49
C VAL A 169 4.42 14.53 -27.56
N SER A 170 5.71 14.52 -27.27
CA SER A 170 6.78 13.99 -28.12
C SER A 170 7.68 13.07 -27.29
N TYR A 171 8.11 11.95 -27.87
CA TYR A 171 9.00 10.96 -27.26
C TYR A 171 10.31 10.89 -28.05
N VAL A 172 11.44 10.77 -27.35
CA VAL A 172 12.77 10.51 -27.92
C VAL A 172 13.36 9.33 -27.16
N ASP A 173 13.84 8.33 -27.90
CA ASP A 173 14.48 7.13 -27.37
C ASP A 173 16.01 7.26 -27.41
N GLU A 174 16.73 6.56 -26.53
CA GLU A 174 18.19 6.40 -26.64
C GLU A 174 18.53 5.28 -27.64
N ALA A 175 19.28 5.60 -28.69
CA ALA A 175 19.91 4.59 -29.54
C ALA A 175 21.14 4.02 -28.80
N ILE A 176 21.07 2.75 -28.42
CA ILE A 176 22.21 2.03 -27.84
C ILE A 176 23.18 1.69 -28.98
N ASN A 177 24.43 2.19 -28.88
CA ASN A 177 25.54 1.86 -29.79
C ASN A 177 26.02 0.40 -29.62
#